data_AF-A0A970PUM6-F1
#
_entry.id   AF-A0A970PUM6-F1
#
_cell.length_a   1.000
_cell.length_b   1.000
_cell.length_c   1.000
_cell.angle_alpha   90.00
_cell.angle_beta   90.00
_cell.angle_gamma   90.00
#
_symmetry.space_group_name_H-M   'P 1'
#
loop_
_entity.id
_entity.type
_entity.pdbx_description
1 polymer ?
#
loop_
_entity_poly.entity_id
_entity_poly.type
_entity_poly.pdbx_seq_one_letter_code
_entity_poly.pdbx_strand_id
1 'polypeptide(L)' 'MTQFSSDALRQAHRSLLSTLRKCEKINMPNLGKSQQTLLTQRIAALRVALDLIRKEQMLMEIGEEQP' A
#
# COMPACT_ATOMS: atom_id res chain seq x y z
N MET A 1 -8.47 3.34 -18.71
CA MET A 1 -7.99 3.27 -17.30
C MET A 1 -8.18 4.64 -16.69
N THR A 2 -8.71 4.72 -15.47
CA THR A 2 -8.85 6.01 -14.78
C THR A 2 -7.46 6.52 -14.40
N GLN A 3 -7.10 7.71 -14.86
CA GLN A 3 -5.84 8.34 -14.47
C GLN A 3 -6.01 8.94 -13.07
N PHE A 4 -5.15 8.53 -12.14
CA PHE A 4 -5.13 9.09 -10.78
C PHE A 4 -4.28 10.36 -10.77
N SER A 5 -4.60 11.34 -9.92
CA SER A 5 -3.69 12.48 -9.73
C SER A 5 -2.49 12.08 -8.86
N SER A 6 -1.36 12.76 -9.03
CA SER A 6 -0.17 12.58 -8.18
C SER A 6 -0.51 12.73 -6.69
N ASP A 7 -1.35 13.73 -6.34
CA ASP A 7 -1.83 13.92 -4.98
C ASP A 7 -2.68 12.75 -4.47
N ALA A 8 -3.57 12.19 -5.29
CA ALA A 8 -4.38 11.04 -4.92
C ALA A 8 -3.48 9.81 -4.65
N LEU A 9 -2.49 9.56 -5.49
CA LEU A 9 -1.52 8.48 -5.29
C LEU A 9 -0.69 8.69 -4.02
N ARG A 10 -0.22 9.91 -3.77
CA ARG A 10 0.55 10.24 -2.56
C ARG A 10 -0.28 10.06 -1.29
N GLN A 11 -1.54 10.51 -1.29
CA GLN A 11 -2.45 10.36 -0.16
C GLN A 11 -2.81 8.89 0.08
N ALA A 12 -3.07 8.12 -0.99
CA ALA A 12 -3.34 6.69 -0.91
C ALA A 12 -2.13 5.94 -0.34
N HIS A 13 -0.93 6.18 -0.87
CA HIS A 13 0.31 5.57 -0.38
C HIS A 13 0.52 5.85 1.11
N ARG A 14 0.40 7.12 1.55
CA ARG A 14 0.56 7.49 2.96
C ARG A 14 -0.45 6.78 3.86
N SER A 15 -1.72 6.72 3.44
CA SER A 15 -2.80 6.10 4.20
C SER A 15 -2.60 4.59 4.34
N LEU A 16 -2.28 3.91 3.23
CA LEU A 16 -2.04 2.47 3.22
C LEU A 16 -0.78 2.09 4.00
N LEU A 17 0.29 2.89 3.92
CA LEU A 17 1.53 2.66 4.68
C LEU A 17 1.27 2.76 6.19
N SER A 18 0.45 3.72 6.63
CA SER A 18 0.02 3.83 8.02
C SER A 18 -0.75 2.58 8.47
N THR A 19 -1.66 2.10 7.64
CA THR A 19 -2.43 0.87 7.91
C THR A 19 -1.52 -0.35 7.97
N LEU A 20 -0.56 -0.51 7.05
CA LEU A 20 0.42 -1.59 7.07
C LEU A 20 1.21 -1.59 8.37
N ARG A 21 1.75 -0.44 8.80
CA ARG A 21 2.49 -0.31 10.06
C ARG A 21 1.64 -0.67 11.27
N LYS A 22 0.35 -0.38 11.26
CA LYS A 22 -0.57 -0.80 12.33
C LYS A 22 -0.74 -2.32 12.31
N CYS A 23 -0.93 -2.92 11.15
CA CYS A 23 -1.04 -4.38 11.00
C CYS A 23 0.23 -5.10 11.48
N GLU A 24 1.42 -4.62 11.11
CA GLU A 24 2.70 -5.22 11.50
C GLU A 24 2.99 -5.14 13.01
N LYS A 25 2.35 -4.20 13.72
CA LYS A 25 2.46 -4.05 15.18
C LYS A 25 1.50 -4.93 15.96
N ILE A 26 0.55 -5.61 15.31
CA ILE A 26 -0.40 -6.47 16.01
C ILE A 26 0.34 -7.72 16.50
N ASN A 27 0.16 -8.04 17.79
CA ASN A 27 0.75 -9.22 18.41
C ASN A 27 0.06 -10.50 17.90
N MET A 28 0.62 -11.10 16.83
CA MET A 28 0.12 -12.32 16.17
C MET A 28 -0.15 -13.51 17.11
N PRO A 29 0.75 -13.85 18.06
CA PRO A 29 0.51 -14.89 19.06
C PRO A 29 -0.80 -14.78 19.85
N ASN A 30 -1.33 -13.57 20.04
CA ASN A 30 -2.56 -13.34 20.82
C ASN A 30 -3.85 -13.49 19.99
N LEU A 31 -3.73 -13.76 18.69
CA LEU A 31 -4.86 -13.87 17.77
C LEU A 31 -5.29 -15.33 17.59
N GLY A 32 -6.58 -15.55 17.34
CA GLY A 32 -7.08 -16.85 16.88
C GLY A 32 -6.55 -17.19 15.47
N LYS A 33 -6.51 -18.48 15.11
CA LYS A 33 -5.94 -18.95 13.83
C LYS A 33 -6.52 -18.25 12.60
N SER A 34 -7.83 -18.00 12.57
CA SER A 34 -8.50 -17.27 11.48
C SER A 34 -8.03 -15.82 11.38
N GLN A 35 -7.85 -15.15 12.51
CA GLN A 35 -7.36 -13.77 12.58
C GLN A 35 -5.90 -13.66 12.15
N GLN A 36 -5.06 -14.63 12.54
CA GLN A 36 -3.67 -14.70 12.10
C GLN A 36 -3.57 -14.82 10.58
N THR A 37 -4.33 -15.74 9.98
CA THR A 37 -4.43 -15.90 8.53
C THR A 37 -4.89 -14.60 7.85
N LEU A 38 -5.95 -13.98 8.37
CA LEU A 38 -6.48 -12.74 7.82
C LEU A 38 -5.47 -11.59 7.90
N LEU A 39 -4.77 -11.44 9.03
CA LEU A 39 -3.76 -10.41 9.21
C LEU A 39 -2.59 -10.61 8.25
N THR A 40 -2.14 -11.85 8.08
CA THR A 40 -1.05 -12.20 7.15
C THR A 40 -1.43 -11.86 5.71
N GLN A 41 -2.64 -12.22 5.28
CA GLN A 41 -3.15 -11.89 3.94
C GLN A 41 -3.29 -10.38 3.74
N ARG A 42 -3.78 -9.65 4.76
CA ARG A 42 -3.89 -8.18 4.70
C ARG A 42 -2.53 -7.51 4.55
N ILE A 43 -1.52 -7.94 5.31
CA ILE A 43 -0.14 -7.43 5.20
C ILE A 43 0.39 -7.66 3.79
N ALA A 44 0.22 -8.87 3.25
CA ALA A 44 0.66 -9.20 1.88
C ALA A 44 -0.01 -8.30 0.83
N ALA A 45 -1.35 -8.15 0.90
CA ALA A 45 -2.10 -7.31 -0.02
C ALA A 45 -1.68 -5.82 0.07
N LEU A 46 -1.47 -5.30 1.28
CA LEU A 46 -1.04 -3.91 1.49
C LEU A 46 0.35 -3.64 0.90
N ARG A 47 1.29 -4.60 1.02
CA ARG A 47 2.62 -4.48 0.41
C ARG A 47 2.52 -4.41 -1.12
N VAL A 48 1.76 -5.31 -1.74
CA VAL A 48 1.52 -5.29 -3.19
C VAL A 48 0.89 -3.97 -3.63
N ALA A 49 -0.14 -3.49 -2.92
CA ALA A 49 -0.80 -2.23 -3.25
C ALA A 49 0.17 -1.03 -3.17
N LEU A 50 1.02 -0.98 -2.15
CA LEU A 50 2.01 0.09 -1.99
C LEU A 50 3.05 0.06 -3.12
N ASP A 51 3.54 -1.11 -3.50
CA ASP A 51 4.50 -1.26 -4.60
C ASP A 51 3.90 -0.84 -5.94
N LEU A 52 2.64 -1.18 -6.20
CA LEU A 52 1.91 -0.74 -7.40
C LEU A 52 1.71 0.78 -7.43
N ILE A 53 1.34 1.40 -6.31
CA ILE A 53 1.21 2.85 -6.23
C ILE A 53 2.55 3.53 -6.47
N ARG A 54 3.64 3.01 -5.88
CA ARG A 54 4.99 3.56 -6.09
C ARG A 54 5.41 3.45 -7.55
N LYS A 55 5.11 2.33 -8.20
CA LYS A 55 5.37 2.14 -9.63
C LYS A 55 4.60 3.16 -10.48
N GLU A 56 3.34 3.39 -10.17
CA GLU A 56 2.52 4.39 -10.87
C GLU A 56 3.08 5.81 -10.69
N GLN A 57 3.52 6.16 -9.47
CA GLN A 57 4.17 7.46 -9.20
C GLN A 57 5.44 7.65 -10.04
N MET A 58 6.30 6.64 -10.11
CA MET A 58 7.51 6.69 -10.95
C MET A 58 7.19 6.86 -12.44
N LEU A 59 6.14 6.19 -12.93
CA LEU A 59 5.70 6.34 -14.32
C LEU A 59 5.22 7.78 -14.62
N MET A 60 4.58 8.44 -13.65
CA MET A 60 4.17 9.83 -13.80
C MET A 60 5.37 10.79 -13.79
N GLU A 61 6.36 10.57 -12.93
CA GLU A 61 7.59 11.38 -12.88
C GLU A 61 8.37 11.30 -14.21
N ILE A 62 8.44 10.12 -14.84
CA ILE A 62 9.10 9.94 -16.15
C ILE A 62 8.31 10.58 -17.30
N GLY A 63 6.97 10.68 -17.17
CA GLY A 63 6.11 11.30 -18.18
C GLY A 63 6.14 12.84 -18.17
N GLU A 64 6.56 13.46 -17.07
CA GLU A 64 6.70 14.92 -16.93
C GLU A 64 8.07 15.46 -17.42
N GLU A 65 9.06 14.59 -17.67
CA GLU A 65 10.42 14.96 -18.13
C GLU A 65 10.60 15.03 -19.66
N GLN A 66 9.53 14.98 -20.47
CA GLN A 66 9.64 15.15 -21.92
C GLN A 66 9.44 16.62 -22.35
N PRO A 67 10.49 17.30 -22.89
CA PRO A 67 10.42 18.66 -23.38
C PRO A 67 9.68 18.80 -24.73
#